data_AF-A0A3B0ZHF8-F1
#
_entry.id   AF-A0A3B0ZHF8-F1
#
_cell.length_a   1.000
_cell.length_b   1.000
_cell.length_c   1.000
_cell.angle_alpha   90.00
_cell.angle_beta   90.00
_cell.angle_gamma   90.00
#
_symmetry.space_group_name_H-M   'P 1'
#
loop_
_entity.id
_entity.type
_entity.pdbx_description
1 polymer ?
#
loop_
_entity_poly.entity_id
_entity_poly.type
_entity_poly.pdbx_seq_one_letter_code
_entity_poly.pdbx_strand_id
1 'polypeptide(L)' 'MPAFVVKLLMGQMGEELLLAGKKVLPTKMLDAGYQFQYQELEKALLDIV' A
#
# COMPACT_ATOMS: atom_id res chain seq x y z
N MET A 1 2.74 7.29 -13.06
CA MET A 1 3.97 7.78 -13.72
C MET A 1 4.70 6.61 -14.38
N PRO A 2 5.38 6.82 -15.51
CA PRO A 2 6.24 5.78 -16.10
C PRO A 2 7.38 5.39 -15.16
N ALA A 3 7.77 4.10 -15.17
CA ALA A 3 8.81 3.57 -14.29
C ALA A 3 10.16 4.30 -14.45
N PHE A 4 10.55 4.69 -15.67
CA PHE A 4 11.82 5.38 -15.91
C PHE A 4 11.89 6.75 -15.20
N VAL A 5 10.76 7.45 -15.08
CA VAL A 5 10.70 8.74 -14.39
C VAL A 5 10.97 8.56 -12.90
N VAL A 6 10.37 7.52 -12.29
CA VAL A 6 10.58 7.19 -10.88
C VAL A 6 12.04 6.82 -10.62
N LYS A 7 12.65 6.02 -11.51
CA LYS A 7 14.07 5.64 -11.41
C LYS A 7 15.03 6.84 -11.49
N LEU A 8 14.74 7.82 -12.36
CA LEU A 8 15.57 9.02 -12.50
C LEU A 8 15.48 9.94 -11.27
N LEU A 9 14.29 10.09 -10.68
CA LEU A 9 14.06 11.01 -9.57
C LEU A 9 14.43 10.40 -8.20
N MET A 10 14.21 9.09 -8.02
CA MET A 10 14.31 8.41 -6.71
C MET A 10 15.30 7.24 -6.69
N GLY A 11 15.95 6.93 -7.81
CA GLY A 11 16.92 5.85 -7.91
C GLY A 11 16.35 4.49 -7.48
N GLN A 12 17.19 3.70 -6.80
CA GLN A 12 16.82 2.37 -6.28
C GLN A 12 15.68 2.41 -5.26
N MET A 13 15.53 3.50 -4.50
CA MET A 13 14.44 3.64 -3.52
C MET A 13 13.07 3.68 -4.21
N GLY A 14 12.97 4.38 -5.35
CA GLY A 14 11.75 4.42 -6.14
C GLY A 14 11.38 3.06 -6.72
N GLU A 15 12.38 2.24 -7.06
CA GLU A 15 12.14 0.87 -7.52
C GLU A 15 11.53 0.00 -6.42
N GLU A 16 12.11 0.01 -5.22
CA GLU A 16 11.71 -0.88 -4.13
C GLU A 16 10.44 -0.46 -3.39
N LEU A 17 10.13 0.84 -3.34
CA LEU A 17 8.99 1.34 -2.55
C LEU A 17 7.76 1.67 -3.40
N LEU A 18 7.95 2.16 -4.63
CA LEU A 18 6.85 2.61 -5.49
C LEU A 18 6.58 1.66 -6.65
N LEU A 19 7.63 1.10 -7.27
CA LEU A 19 7.47 0.21 -8.41
C LEU A 19 7.31 -1.26 -8.00
N ALA A 20 7.77 -1.64 -6.80
CA ALA A 20 7.55 -2.96 -6.26
C ALA A 20 6.19 -3.09 -5.57
N GLY A 21 5.53 -4.23 -5.77
CA GLY A 21 4.28 -4.58 -5.09
C GLY A 21 4.47 -5.76 -4.14
N LYS A 22 3.81 -5.69 -2.97
CA LYS A 22 3.78 -6.81 -2.01
C LYS A 22 2.33 -7.14 -1.65
N LYS A 23 1.95 -8.41 -1.81
CA LYS A 23 0.65 -8.91 -1.35
C LYS A 23 0.76 -9.37 0.10
N VAL A 24 0.35 -8.51 1.03
CA VAL A 24 0.39 -8.78 2.48
C VAL A 24 -1.01 -9.11 2.97
N LEU A 25 -1.15 -10.22 3.69
CA LEU A 25 -2.41 -10.64 4.34
C LEU A 25 -2.28 -10.47 5.86
N PRO A 26 -3.19 -9.72 6.53
CA PRO A 26 -3.07 -9.40 7.94
C PRO A 26 -3.62 -10.53 8.86
N THR A 27 -3.25 -11.79 8.62
CA THR A 27 -3.81 -12.96 9.32
C THR A 27 -3.68 -12.86 10.83
N LYS A 28 -2.48 -12.58 11.36
CA LYS A 28 -2.24 -12.45 12.80
C LYS A 28 -3.15 -11.43 13.50
N MET A 29 -3.46 -10.34 12.80
CA MET A 29 -4.28 -9.26 13.34
C MET A 29 -5.75 -9.68 13.36
N LEU A 30 -6.22 -10.33 12.30
CA LEU A 30 -7.57 -10.90 12.22
C LEU A 30 -7.77 -12.01 13.27
N ASP A 31 -6.78 -12.90 13.44
CA ASP A 31 -6.82 -13.99 14.42
C ASP A 31 -6.83 -13.47 15.86
N ALA A 32 -6.20 -12.31 16.11
CA ALA A 32 -6.23 -11.62 17.39
C ALA A 32 -7.58 -10.90 17.65
N GLY A 33 -8.55 -10.98 16.73
CA GLY A 33 -9.86 -10.35 16.85
C GLY A 33 -9.86 -8.85 16.57
N TYR A 34 -8.80 -8.30 15.97
CA TYR A 34 -8.77 -6.89 15.60
C TYR A 34 -9.76 -6.61 14.48
N GLN A 35 -10.57 -5.57 14.67
CA GLN A 35 -11.54 -5.11 13.69
C GLN A 35 -11.02 -3.84 13.01
N PHE A 36 -10.79 -3.92 11.69
CA PHE A 36 -10.43 -2.75 10.91
C PHE A 36 -11.59 -1.76 10.85
N GLN A 37 -11.33 -0.49 11.14
CA GLN A 37 -12.29 0.60 10.96
C GLN A 37 -12.80 0.66 9.50
N TYR A 38 -11.90 0.40 8.53
CA TYR A 38 -12.23 0.28 7.13
C TYR A 38 -11.75 -1.07 6.59
N GLN A 39 -12.68 -1.97 6.27
CA GLN A 39 -12.37 -3.29 5.70
C GLN A 39 -12.04 -3.23 4.20
N GLU A 40 -12.49 -2.19 3.52
CA GLU A 40 -12.32 -1.99 2.08
C GLU A 40 -11.62 -0.66 1.83
N LEU A 41 -10.74 -0.64 0.82
CA LEU A 41 -9.96 0.54 0.45
C LEU A 41 -10.85 1.73 0.07
N GLU A 42 -11.95 1.47 -0.66
CA GLU A 42 -12.87 2.51 -1.11
C GLU A 42 -13.48 3.30 0.05
N LYS A 43 -13.89 2.60 1.12
CA LYS A 43 -14.43 3.23 2.33
C LYS A 43 -13.40 4.12 3.03
N ALA A 44 -12.13 3.68 3.06
CA ALA A 44 -11.05 4.48 3.64
C ALA A 44 -10.73 5.72 2.79
N LEU A 45 -10.79 5.62 1.46
CA LEU A 45 -10.52 6.75 0.57
C LEU A 45 -11.61 7.81 0.62
N LEU A 46 -12.89 7.40 0.72
CA LEU A 46 -14.02 8.33 0.83
C LEU A 46 -14.03 9.15 2.13
N ASP A 47 -13.35 8.69 3.18
CA ASP A 47 -13.25 9.41 4.46
C ASP A 47 -12.17 10.52 4.43
N ILE A 48 -11.18 10.39 3.53
CA ILE A 48 -10.04 11.33 3.43
C ILE A 48 -10.32 12.50 2.48
N VAL A 49 -11.20 12.29 1.49
CA VAL A 49 -11.48 13.22 0.38
C VAL A 49 -12.76 14.01 0.64
#